data_AF-A0AAX3BFG5-F1
#
_entry.id   AF-A0AAX3BFG5-F1
#
_cell.length_a   1.000
_cell.length_b   1.000
_cell.length_c   1.000
_cell.angle_alpha   90.00
_cell.angle_beta   90.00
_cell.angle_gamma   90.00
#
_symmetry.space_group_name_H-M   'P 1'
#
loop_
_entity.id
_entity.type
_entity.pdbx_description
1 polymer ?
#
loop_
_entity_poly.entity_id
_entity_poly.type
_entity_poly.pdbx_seq_one_letter_code
_entity_poly.pdbx_strand_id
1 'polypeptide(L)' 'MAYAPIVLFVYKRLWHTQQVVEALLRNPEAKESDLLIYSKGPKVAAKKYQKKRI' A
#
# COMPACT_ATOMS: atom_id res chain seq x y z
N MET A 1 7.32 -25.36 3.91
CA MET A 1 8.27 -24.59 3.07
C MET A 1 7.79 -23.15 3.06
N ALA A 2 8.66 -22.17 3.22
CA ALA A 2 8.28 -20.76 3.00
C ALA A 2 8.44 -20.43 1.51
N TYR A 3 7.41 -19.83 0.88
CA TYR A 3 7.53 -19.31 -0.48
C TYR A 3 8.23 -17.94 -0.47
N ALA A 4 8.64 -17.49 -1.65
CA ALA A 4 9.29 -16.19 -1.80
C ALA A 4 8.35 -15.05 -1.37
N PRO A 5 8.86 -13.97 -0.77
CA PRO A 5 8.06 -12.83 -0.38
C PRO A 5 7.45 -12.12 -1.59
N ILE A 6 6.24 -11.57 -1.41
CA ILE A 6 5.50 -10.80 -2.41
C ILE A 6 5.65 -9.31 -2.08
N VAL A 7 6.29 -8.56 -2.97
CA VAL A 7 6.45 -7.10 -2.81
C VAL A 7 5.42 -6.37 -3.67
N LEU A 8 4.50 -5.63 -3.04
CA LEU A 8 3.44 -4.87 -3.71
C LEU A 8 3.68 -3.36 -3.59
N PHE A 9 4.03 -2.73 -4.71
CA PHE A 9 4.12 -1.26 -4.80
C PHE A 9 2.76 -0.65 -5.14
N VAL A 10 2.25 0.22 -4.27
CA VAL A 10 0.94 0.85 -4.42
C VAL A 10 1.03 2.37 -4.47
N TYR A 11 0.05 2.99 -5.15
CA TYR A 11 -0.16 4.43 -5.20
C TYR A 11 -1.58 4.77 -4.77
N LYS A 12 -2.03 6.03 -4.96
CA LYS A 12 -3.39 6.55 -4.68
C LYS A 12 -4.49 5.87 -5.54
N ARG A 13 -4.61 4.55 -5.48
CA ARG A 13 -5.53 3.69 -6.24
C ARG A 13 -6.19 2.66 -5.31
N LEU A 14 -6.86 3.14 -4.26
CA LEU A 14 -7.41 2.31 -3.17
C LEU A 14 -8.22 1.10 -3.67
N TRP A 15 -9.16 1.32 -4.60
CA TRP A 15 -9.99 0.24 -5.14
C TRP A 15 -9.16 -0.87 -5.81
N HIS A 16 -8.17 -0.51 -6.63
CA HIS A 16 -7.30 -1.50 -7.28
C HIS A 16 -6.44 -2.25 -6.27
N THR A 17 -5.90 -1.54 -5.27
CA THR A 17 -5.12 -2.15 -4.21
C THR A 17 -5.94 -3.17 -3.43
N GLN A 18 -7.21 -2.87 -3.13
CA GLN A 18 -8.12 -3.79 -2.44
C GLN A 18 -8.36 -5.06 -3.27
N GLN A 19 -8.65 -4.93 -4.56
CA GLN A 19 -8.86 -6.08 -5.44
C GLN A 19 -7.63 -7.00 -5.49
N VAL A 20 -6.42 -6.44 -5.56
CA VAL A 20 -5.17 -7.23 -5.55
C VAL A 20 -5.00 -7.98 -4.23
N VAL A 21 -5.21 -7.30 -3.10
CA VAL A 21 -5.09 -7.92 -1.77
C VAL A 21 -6.13 -9.03 -1.59
N GLU A 22 -7.37 -8.81 -2.02
CA GLU A 22 -8.43 -9.84 -1.96
C GLU A 22 -8.11 -11.07 -2.82
N ALA A 23 -7.51 -10.86 -3.99
CA ALA A 23 -7.08 -11.96 -4.86
C ALA A 23 -5.95 -12.76 -4.21
N LEU A 24 -4.97 -12.09 -3.61
CA LEU A 24 -3.87 -12.73 -2.87
C LEU A 24 -4.38 -13.53 -1.67
N LEU A 25 -5.34 -13.00 -0.90
CA LEU A 25 -5.95 -13.71 0.23
C LEU A 25 -6.70 -14.98 -0.17
N ARG A 26 -7.23 -15.03 -1.40
CA ARG A 26 -7.90 -16.21 -1.96
C ARG A 26 -6.93 -17.23 -2.55
N ASN A 27 -5.66 -16.87 -2.76
CA ASN A 27 -4.65 -17.78 -3.28
C ASN A 27 -4.05 -18.63 -2.13
N PRO A 28 -4.18 -19.97 -2.16
CA PRO A 28 -3.68 -20.84 -1.09
C PRO A 28 -2.17 -20.75 -0.86
N GLU A 29 -1.39 -20.61 -1.92
CA GLU A 29 0.08 -20.55 -1.87
C GLU A 29 0.58 -19.20 -1.33
N ALA A 30 -0.13 -18.11 -1.61
CA ALA A 30 0.22 -16.78 -1.14
C ALA A 30 0.13 -16.65 0.38
N LYS A 31 -0.64 -17.51 1.06
CA LYS A 31 -0.71 -17.56 2.54
C LYS A 31 0.62 -17.98 3.18
N GLU A 32 1.45 -18.70 2.43
CA GLU A 32 2.77 -19.15 2.86
C GLU A 32 3.89 -18.18 2.39
N SER A 33 3.52 -16.97 1.95
CA SER A 33 4.42 -15.89 1.51
C SER A 33 4.21 -14.64 2.36
N ASP A 34 5.28 -13.94 2.72
CA ASP A 34 5.17 -12.61 3.34
C ASP A 34 4.73 -11.57 2.31
N LEU A 35 3.69 -10.78 2.62
CA LEU A 35 3.23 -9.67 1.78
C LEU A 35 3.76 -8.33 2.29
N LEU A 36 4.68 -7.72 1.53
CA LEU A 36 5.31 -6.43 1.84
C LEU A 36 4.70 -5.34 0.96
N ILE A 37 3.98 -4.38 1.56
CA ILE A 37 3.30 -3.31 0.81
C ILE A 37 4.05 -1.98 0.94
N TYR A 38 4.55 -1.46 -0.18
CA TYR A 38 5.17 -0.15 -0.27
C TYR A 38 4.22 0.86 -0.90
N SER A 39 3.72 1.79 -0.10
CA SER A 39 2.87 2.89 -0.56
C SER A 39 3.67 4.17 -0.72
N LYS A 40 3.64 4.77 -1.91
CA LYS A 40 4.17 6.13 -2.08
C LYS A 40 3.16 7.11 -1.50
N GLY A 41 3.43 7.56 -0.27
CA GLY A 41 2.65 8.55 0.44
C GLY A 41 2.49 9.87 -0.34
N PRO A 42 1.55 10.75 0.07
CA PRO A 42 1.33 12.02 -0.61
C PRO A 42 2.65 12.78 -0.71
N LYS A 43 2.94 13.35 -1.89
CA LYS A 43 3.95 14.42 -1.98
C LYS A 43 3.43 15.56 -1.10
N VAL A 44 3.97 15.69 0.11
CA VAL A 44 3.69 16.84 0.97
C VAL A 44 4.31 18.05 0.26
N ALA A 45 3.56 18.69 -0.62
CA ALA A 45 3.88 20.06 -1.01
C ALA A 45 3.81 20.87 0.29
N ALA A 46 4.92 21.51 0.66
CA ALA A 46 5.04 22.31 1.87
C ALA A 46 3.80 23.21 2.02
N LYS A 47 2.89 22.87 2.94
CA LYS A 47 1.79 23.75 3.31
C LYS A 47 2.43 24.97 3.97
N LYS A 48 2.39 26.13 3.30
CA LYS A 48 2.65 27.42 3.93
C LYS A 48 1.61 27.59 5.04
N TYR A 49 2.04 27.48 6.29
CA TYR A 49 1.24 27.88 7.44
C TYR A 49 0.91 29.37 7.31
N GLN A 50 -0.35 29.72 7.03
CA GLN A 50 -0.84 31.08 7.19
C GLN A 50 -1.25 31.25 8.65
N LYS A 51 -0.39 31.92 9.43
CA LYS A 51 -0.68 32.34 10.80
C LYS A 51 -1.78 33.40 10.73
N LYS A 52 -3.04 33.01 10.94
CA LYS A 52 -4.14 33.96 11.08
C LYS A 52 -4.05 34.55 12.49
N ARG A 53 -3.60 35.80 12.60
CA ARG A 53 -3.75 36.59 13.83
C ARG A 53 -5.23 36.95 13.96
N ILE A 54 -5.81 36.59 15.10
CA ILE A 54 -6.99 37.25 15.66
C ILE A 54 -6.47 38.08 16.83
#